data_AF-A0A533Y832-F1
#
_entry.id   AF-A0A533Y832-F1
#
_cell.length_a   1.000
_cell.length_b   1.000
_cell.length_c   1.000
_cell.angle_alpha   90.00
_cell.angle_beta   90.00
_cell.angle_gamma   90.00
#
_symmetry.space_group_name_H-M   'P 1'
#
loop_
_entity.id
_entity.type
_entity.pdbx_description
1 polymer ?
#
loop_
_entity_poly.entity_id
_entity_poly.type
_entity_poly.pdbx_seq_one_letter_code
_entity_poly.pdbx_strand_id
1 'polypeptide(L)'
;MLERTLTRTISGEIRTQDAPFLVSAILGNVYGRELAWAFVKTNWEKMDQMFPKQGLRRMCGGIVSLATPELERDVRDFFTTRKIDLGGKTLDQYLEQLRIAVTVRERDSRALRAYLDGYR
;
A
#
# COMPACT_ATOMS: atom_id res chain seq x y z
N MET A 1 11.52 10.04 10.41
CA MET A 1 10.52 9.57 11.40
C MET A 1 9.74 8.36 10.89
N LEU A 2 9.13 8.41 9.71
CA LEU A 2 8.32 7.30 9.16
C LEU A 2 9.11 5.99 8.98
N GLU A 3 10.34 6.05 8.49
CA GLU A 3 11.21 4.87 8.34
C GLU A 3 11.47 4.17 9.68
N ARG A 4 11.82 4.94 10.72
CA ARG A 4 11.99 4.41 12.09
C ARG A 4 10.71 3.78 12.61
N THR A 5 9.54 4.35 12.31
CA THR A 5 8.25 3.75 12.64
C THR A 5 8.03 2.43 11.92
N LEU A 6 8.33 2.35 10.62
CA LEU A 6 8.25 1.11 9.85
C LEU A 6 9.18 0.04 10.40
N THR A 7 10.44 0.36 10.70
CA THR A 7 11.39 -0.59 11.30
C THR A 7 10.88 -1.18 12.60
N ARG A 8 10.20 -0.39 13.43
CA ARG A 8 9.58 -0.86 14.68
C ARG A 8 8.47 -1.90 14.48
N THR A 9 7.80 -1.89 13.32
CA THR A 9 6.74 -2.88 13.02
C THR A 9 7.29 -4.30 12.85
N ILE A 10 8.58 -4.45 12.55
CA ILE A 10 9.26 -5.74 12.37
C ILE A 10 10.38 -5.99 13.38
N SER A 11 10.67 -5.04 14.29
CA SER A 11 11.70 -5.21 15.32
C SER A 11 11.22 -5.95 16.57
N GLY A 12 9.90 -6.10 16.74
CA GLY A 12 9.28 -6.66 17.95
C GLY A 12 8.94 -5.63 19.02
N GLU A 13 9.29 -4.34 18.81
CA GLU A 13 8.87 -3.23 19.69
C GLU A 13 7.35 -2.97 19.64
N ILE A 14 6.69 -3.37 18.55
CA ILE A 14 5.26 -3.23 18.34
C ILE A 14 4.62 -4.61 18.38
N ARG A 15 3.47 -4.72 19.05
CA ARG A 15 2.68 -5.95 19.07
C ARG A 15 2.37 -6.38 17.64
N THR A 16 2.61 -7.65 17.36
CA THR A 16 2.55 -8.20 16.00
C THR A 16 1.17 -8.10 15.34
N GLN A 17 0.10 -7.99 16.14
CA GLN A 17 -1.26 -7.75 15.65
C GLN A 17 -1.54 -6.28 15.28
N ASP A 18 -0.81 -5.33 15.85
CA ASP A 18 -0.98 -3.89 15.64
C ASP A 18 -0.08 -3.38 14.51
N ALA A 19 1.07 -4.02 14.32
CA ALA A 19 2.05 -3.72 13.28
C ALA A 19 1.47 -3.61 11.85
N PRO A 20 0.60 -4.53 11.37
CA PRO A 20 0.02 -4.45 10.02
C PRO A 20 -0.81 -3.17 9.80
N PHE A 21 -1.50 -2.69 10.84
CA PHE A 21 -2.32 -1.48 10.75
C PHE A 21 -1.45 -0.22 10.60
N LEU A 22 -0.30 -0.17 11.26
CA LEU A 22 0.63 0.95 11.13
C LEU A 22 1.27 0.99 9.74
N VAL A 23 1.66 -0.16 9.18
CA VAL A 23 2.17 -0.22 7.79
C VAL A 23 1.09 0.26 6.82
N SER A 24 -0.15 -0.21 6.98
CA SER A 24 -1.29 0.22 6.17
C SER A 24 -1.56 1.72 6.27
N ALA A 25 -1.45 2.30 7.46
CA ALA A 25 -1.66 3.73 7.68
C ALA A 25 -0.58 4.57 6.97
N ILE A 26 0.67 4.12 6.96
CA ILE A 26 1.75 4.81 6.26
C ILE A 26 1.63 4.64 4.73
N LEU A 27 1.17 3.48 4.24
CA LEU A 27 0.79 3.30 2.84
C LEU A 27 -0.30 4.29 2.39
N GLY A 28 -1.22 4.67 3.28
CA GLY A 28 -2.23 5.70 3.01
C GLY A 28 -1.69 7.13 2.98
N ASN A 29 -0.51 7.39 3.55
CA ASN A 29 0.04 8.74 3.70
C ASN A 29 0.63 9.26 2.38
N VAL A 30 0.30 10.49 1.98
CA VAL A 30 0.84 11.13 0.75
C VAL A 30 2.36 11.19 0.73
N TYR A 31 2.98 11.46 1.88
CA TYR A 31 4.44 11.58 2.01
C TYR A 31 5.13 10.25 2.36
N GLY A 32 4.36 9.24 2.79
CA GLY A 32 4.90 7.98 3.32
C GLY A 32 4.72 6.77 2.41
N ARG A 33 3.81 6.82 1.44
CA ARG A 33 3.34 5.63 0.71
C ARG A 33 4.43 4.90 -0.05
N GLU A 34 5.30 5.62 -0.76
CA GLU A 34 6.38 5.02 -1.56
C GLU A 34 7.45 4.42 -0.66
N LEU A 35 7.79 5.11 0.44
CA LEU A 35 8.70 4.60 1.47
C LEU A 35 8.15 3.32 2.11
N ALA A 36 6.87 3.32 2.50
CA ALA A 36 6.22 2.14 3.06
C ALA A 36 6.14 1.00 2.05
N TRP A 37 5.88 1.29 0.78
CA TRP A 37 5.84 0.28 -0.26
C TRP A 37 7.22 -0.36 -0.49
N ALA A 38 8.29 0.44 -0.59
CA ALA A 38 9.65 -0.07 -0.67
C ALA A 38 10.01 -0.94 0.56
N PHE A 39 9.57 -0.52 1.75
CA PHE A 39 9.76 -1.28 2.98
C PHE A 39 9.01 -2.62 2.98
N VAL A 40 7.75 -2.63 2.53
CA VAL A 40 6.94 -3.85 2.37
C VAL A 40 7.62 -4.81 1.39
N LYS A 41 8.05 -4.34 0.22
CA LYS A 41 8.71 -5.19 -0.77
C LYS A 41 10.00 -5.82 -0.24
N THR A 42 10.78 -5.04 0.52
CA THR A 42 12.07 -5.47 1.08
C THR A 42 11.90 -6.47 2.23
N ASN A 43 10.83 -6.34 3.02
CA ASN A 43 10.67 -7.09 4.27
C ASN A 43 9.49 -8.07 4.24
N TRP A 44 8.96 -8.39 3.06
CA TRP A 44 7.73 -9.15 2.91
C TRP A 44 7.77 -10.51 3.62
N GLU A 45 8.83 -11.29 3.43
CA GLU A 45 8.99 -12.61 4.04
C GLU A 45 8.91 -12.54 5.56
N LYS A 46 9.55 -11.52 6.14
CA LYS A 46 9.52 -11.30 7.59
C LYS A 46 8.12 -10.88 8.06
N MET A 47 7.44 -10.01 7.31
CA MET A 47 6.05 -9.64 7.61
C MET A 47 5.10 -10.83 7.51
N ASP A 48 5.26 -11.69 6.50
CA ASP A 48 4.40 -12.85 6.28
C ASP A 48 4.56 -13.94 7.37
N GLN A 49 5.77 -14.05 7.92
CA GLN A 49 6.08 -14.93 9.05
C GLN A 49 5.60 -14.37 10.39
N MET A 50 5.78 -13.06 10.60
CA MET A 50 5.44 -12.42 11.88
C MET A 50 3.95 -12.15 11.97
N PHE A 51 3.36 -11.51 10.97
CA PHE A 51 2.02 -10.94 11.08
C PHE A 51 0.94 -12.03 11.02
N PRO A 52 -0.12 -11.90 11.84
CA PRO A 52 -1.29 -12.75 11.67
C PRO A 52 -1.83 -12.63 10.24
N LYS A 53 -2.21 -13.74 9.59
CA LYS A 53 -2.66 -13.73 8.18
C LYS A 53 -3.80 -12.73 7.92
N GLN A 54 -4.73 -12.59 8.87
CA GLN A 54 -5.81 -11.60 8.79
C GLN A 54 -5.29 -10.15 8.86
N GLY A 55 -4.25 -9.89 9.64
CA GLY A 55 -3.59 -8.59 9.71
C GLY A 55 -2.84 -8.28 8.42
N LEU A 56 -2.08 -9.24 7.88
CA LEU A 56 -1.36 -9.09 6.60
C LEU A 56 -2.32 -8.80 5.44
N ARG A 57 -3.44 -9.53 5.38
CA ARG A 57 -4.51 -9.30 4.41
C ARG A 57 -5.06 -7.88 4.51
N ARG A 58 -5.36 -7.39 5.72
CA ARG A 58 -5.84 -6.01 5.93
C ARG A 58 -4.81 -4.96 5.58
N MET A 59 -3.53 -5.20 5.90
CA MET A 59 -2.42 -4.31 5.55
C MET A 59 -2.34 -4.05 4.04
N CYS A 60 -2.58 -5.09 3.24
CA CYS A 60 -2.55 -5.00 1.78
C CYS A 60 -3.65 -4.07 1.24
N GLY A 61 -4.70 -3.73 2.00
CA GLY A 61 -5.67 -2.71 1.59
C GLY A 61 -5.04 -1.32 1.40
N GLY A 62 -3.91 -1.03 2.06
CA GLY A 62 -3.18 0.22 1.88
C GLY A 62 -2.62 0.43 0.47
N ILE A 63 -2.42 -0.63 -0.32
CA ILE A 63 -1.84 -0.52 -1.68
C ILE A 63 -2.72 0.31 -2.63
N VAL A 64 -4.02 0.44 -2.37
CA VAL A 64 -4.95 1.26 -3.15
C VAL A 64 -4.52 2.73 -3.21
N SER A 65 -3.73 3.19 -2.22
CA SER A 65 -3.19 4.54 -2.19
C SER A 65 -2.00 4.77 -3.15
N LEU A 66 -1.43 3.71 -3.73
CA LEU A 66 -0.30 3.76 -4.67
C LEU A 66 -0.77 4.08 -6.10
N ALA A 67 -1.65 5.06 -6.23
CA ALA A 67 -2.45 5.31 -7.42
C ALA A 67 -1.71 6.09 -8.53
N THR A 68 -0.50 5.67 -8.92
CA THR A 68 0.12 6.07 -10.20
C THR A 68 0.30 4.85 -11.10
N PRO A 69 0.37 5.01 -12.44
CA PRO A 69 0.53 3.88 -13.35
C PRO A 69 1.78 3.03 -13.05
N GLU A 70 2.88 3.69 -12.67
CA GLU A 70 4.16 3.04 -12.38
C GLU A 70 4.05 2.18 -11.12
N LEU A 71 3.43 2.73 -10.07
CA LEU A 71 3.24 2.02 -8.82
C LEU A 71 2.19 0.90 -8.95
N GLU A 72 1.12 1.09 -9.73
CA GLU A 72 0.17 0.02 -10.03
C GLU A 72 0.87 -1.17 -10.68
N ARG A 73 1.72 -0.92 -11.68
CA ARG A 73 2.49 -1.98 -12.35
C ARG A 73 3.38 -2.71 -11.35
N ASP A 74 4.14 -1.98 -10.55
CA ASP A 74 5.05 -2.53 -9.56
C ASP A 74 4.32 -3.36 -8.47
N VAL A 75 3.12 -2.93 -8.05
CA VAL A 75 2.25 -3.70 -7.14
C VAL A 75 1.83 -5.02 -7.80
N ARG A 76 1.32 -4.98 -9.04
CA ARG A 76 0.90 -6.19 -9.77
C ARG A 76 2.06 -7.16 -9.98
N ASP A 77 3.21 -6.64 -10.39
CA ASP A 77 4.44 -7.41 -10.61
C ASP A 77 4.89 -8.10 -9.30
N PHE A 78 4.84 -7.38 -8.17
CA PHE A 78 5.22 -7.90 -6.86
C PHE A 78 4.36 -9.10 -6.43
N PHE A 79 3.03 -8.97 -6.46
CA PHE A 79 2.14 -10.05 -6.02
C PHE A 79 2.16 -11.25 -6.98
N THR A 80 2.22 -11.00 -8.29
CA THR A 80 2.21 -12.05 -9.32
C THR A 80 3.51 -12.85 -9.31
N THR A 81 4.66 -12.18 -9.30
CA THR A 81 5.98 -12.83 -9.36
C THR A 81 6.23 -13.70 -8.13
N ARG A 82 5.81 -13.23 -6.95
CA ARG A 82 5.97 -13.94 -5.68
C ARG A 82 4.87 -14.97 -5.42
N LYS A 83 3.84 -15.04 -6.28
CA LYS A 83 2.66 -15.91 -6.11
C LYS A 83 2.03 -15.77 -4.73
N ILE A 84 1.90 -14.54 -4.26
CA ILE A 84 1.34 -14.25 -2.93
C ILE A 84 -0.17 -14.46 -2.98
N ASP A 85 -0.66 -15.35 -2.10
CA ASP A 85 -2.09 -15.56 -1.88
C ASP A 85 -2.49 -15.00 -0.51
N LEU A 86 -3.45 -14.07 -0.50
CA LEU A 86 -4.02 -13.47 0.71
C LEU A 86 -5.30 -14.19 1.18
N GLY A 87 -5.69 -15.27 0.51
CA GLY A 87 -6.91 -16.02 0.75
C GLY A 87 -8.12 -15.39 0.05
N GLY A 88 -8.71 -16.15 -0.88
CA GLY A 88 -9.92 -15.75 -1.61
C GLY A 88 -9.69 -14.55 -2.53
N LYS A 89 -10.75 -13.79 -2.82
CA LYS A 89 -10.74 -12.71 -3.84
C LYS A 89 -10.21 -11.35 -3.35
N THR A 90 -9.57 -11.30 -2.18
CA THR A 90 -9.28 -10.01 -1.54
C THR A 90 -8.17 -9.25 -2.25
N LEU A 91 -7.13 -9.96 -2.69
CA LEU A 91 -6.06 -9.36 -3.46
C LEU A 91 -6.61 -8.78 -4.77
N ASP A 92 -7.43 -9.55 -5.49
CA ASP A 92 -8.08 -9.09 -6.73
C ASP A 92 -8.92 -7.83 -6.51
N GLN A 93 -9.68 -7.77 -5.41
CA GLN A 93 -10.46 -6.60 -5.04
C GLN A 93 -9.59 -5.35 -4.80
N TYR A 94 -8.46 -5.49 -4.11
CA TYR A 94 -7.55 -4.37 -3.89
C TYR A 94 -6.84 -3.93 -5.18
N LEU A 95 -6.47 -4.87 -6.05
CA LEU A 95 -5.89 -4.56 -7.36
C LEU A 95 -6.89 -3.85 -8.27
N GLU A 96 -8.18 -4.22 -8.20
CA GLU A 96 -9.25 -3.53 -8.92
C GLU A 96 -9.48 -2.12 -8.38
N GLN A 97 -9.55 -1.96 -7.06
CA GLN A 97 -9.66 -0.63 -6.43
C GLN A 97 -8.47 0.27 -6.78
N LEU A 98 -7.26 -0.28 -6.80
CA LEU A 98 -6.06 0.43 -7.24
C LEU A 98 -6.19 0.88 -8.70
N ARG A 99 -6.65 0.01 -9.60
CA ARG A 99 -6.87 0.35 -11.01
C ARG A 99 -7.87 1.50 -11.17
N ILE A 100 -8.96 1.46 -10.42
CA ILE A 100 -9.96 2.54 -10.41
C ILE A 100 -9.32 3.85 -9.92
N ALA A 101 -8.56 3.80 -8.83
CA ALA A 101 -7.89 4.99 -8.28
C ALA A 101 -6.90 5.63 -9.27
N VAL A 102 -6.10 4.81 -9.98
CA VAL A 102 -5.20 5.28 -11.06
C VAL A 102 -6.00 5.93 -12.18
N THR A 103 -7.04 5.25 -12.67
CA THR A 103 -7.86 5.72 -13.79
C THR A 103 -8.53 7.07 -13.47
N VAL A 104 -9.11 7.20 -12.28
CA VAL A 104 -9.71 8.45 -11.80
C VAL A 104 -8.65 9.56 -11.73
N ARG A 105 -7.47 9.26 -11.17
CA ARG A 105 -6.37 10.23 -11.11
C ARG A 105 -5.97 10.69 -12.51
N GLU A 106 -5.71 9.79 -13.45
CA GLU A 106 -5.29 10.15 -14.82
C GLU A 106 -6.33 11.00 -15.56
N ARG A 107 -7.61 10.61 -15.44
CA ARG A 107 -8.72 11.29 -16.09
C ARG A 107 -8.95 12.70 -15.51
N ASP A 108 -9.00 12.80 -14.18
CA ASP A 108 -9.55 13.99 -13.52
C ASP A 108 -8.47 14.99 -13.06
N SER A 109 -7.19 14.58 -12.97
CA SER A 109 -6.12 15.45 -12.44
C SER A 109 -6.02 16.79 -13.16
N ARG A 110 -6.15 16.81 -14.50
CA ARG A 110 -6.05 18.04 -15.30
C ARG A 110 -7.24 18.96 -15.06
N ALA A 111 -8.46 18.42 -15.10
CA ALA A 111 -9.68 19.19 -14.91
C ALA A 111 -9.76 19.76 -13.48
N LEU A 112 -9.45 18.95 -12.47
CA LEU A 112 -9.42 19.37 -11.07
C LEU A 112 -8.39 20.48 -10.82
N ARG A 113 -7.19 20.35 -11.39
CA ARG A 113 -6.16 21.39 -11.26
C ARG A 113 -6.62 22.71 -11.88
N ALA A 114 -7.14 22.68 -13.10
CA ALA A 114 -7.63 23.88 -13.77
C ALA A 114 -8.77 24.56 -12.99
N TYR A 115 -9.69 23.77 -12.43
CA TYR A 115 -10.77 24.29 -11.59
C TYR A 115 -10.26 24.96 -10.31
N LEU A 116 -9.32 24.31 -9.60
CA LEU A 116 -8.77 24.84 -8.34
C LEU A 116 -7.87 26.06 -8.55
N ASP A 117 -7.13 26.13 -9.66
CA ASP A 117 -6.30 27.28 -10.00
C ASP A 117 -7.15 28.56 -10.22
N GLY A 118 -8.44 28.43 -10.56
CA GLY A 118 -9.37 29.55 -10.66
C GLY A 118 -9.80 30.19 -9.33
N TYR A 119 -9.45 29.58 -8.19
CA TYR A 119 -9.76 30.08 -6.84
C TYR A 119 -8.52 30.60 -6.10
N ARG A 120 -7.38 30.71 -6.81
CA ARG A 120 -6.10 31.14 -6.26
C ARG A 120 -5.77 32.56 -6.72
#